data_AF-A0A382SF46-F1
#
_entry.id   AF-A0A382SF46-F1
#
_cell.length_a   1.000
_cell.length_b   1.000
_cell.length_c   1.000
_cell.angle_alpha   90.00
_cell.angle_beta   90.00
_cell.angle_gamma   90.00
#
_symmetry.space_group_name_H-M   'P 1'
#
loop_
_entity.id
_entity.type
_entity.pdbx_description
1 polymer ?
#
loop_
_entity_poly.entity_id
_entity_poly.type
_entity_poly.pdbx_seq_one_letter_code
_entity_poly.pdbx_strand_id
1 'polypeptide(L)'
;MQREIIFTEDAPQAIGTYSQAVKIGNTIYLSGQIPLIPKTMELIEGDMKKQITRVFMNLAAVAKASGGTLSDISKLNIYLT
;
A
#
# COMPACT_ATOMS: atom_id res chain seq x y z
N MET A 1 6.28 -2.05 23.22
CA MET A 1 5.64 -1.28 22.13
C MET A 1 4.53 -2.14 21.53
N GLN A 2 3.30 -1.65 21.45
CA GLN A 2 2.18 -2.40 20.88
C GLN A 2 2.29 -2.43 19.36
N ARG A 3 2.06 -3.61 18.78
CA ARG A 3 1.98 -3.82 17.33
C ARG A 3 0.55 -3.58 16.89
N GLU A 4 0.36 -2.73 15.88
CA GLU A 4 -0.94 -2.44 15.28
C GLU A 4 -0.94 -2.90 13.81
N ILE A 5 -2.02 -3.59 13.42
CA ILE A 5 -2.24 -4.03 12.03
C ILE A 5 -3.08 -2.98 11.33
N ILE A 6 -2.61 -2.52 10.18
CA ILE A 6 -3.34 -1.56 9.36
C ILE A 6 -4.13 -2.28 8.28
N PHE A 7 -5.38 -1.89 8.14
CA PHE A 7 -6.32 -2.39 7.14
C PHE A 7 -7.13 -1.23 6.55
N THR A 8 -7.36 -1.28 5.24
CA THR A 8 -8.30 -0.42 4.50
C THR A 8 -8.88 -1.16 3.31
N GLU A 9 -10.13 -0.83 2.97
CA GLU A 9 -10.81 -1.32 1.77
C GLU A 9 -10.37 -0.57 0.50
N ASP A 10 -9.69 0.56 0.65
CA ASP A 10 -9.22 1.41 -0.47
C ASP A 10 -7.90 0.92 -1.10
N ALA A 11 -7.33 -0.17 -0.60
CA ALA A 11 -6.13 -0.81 -1.13
C ALA A 11 -6.36 -2.32 -1.31
N PRO A 12 -5.61 -3.01 -2.20
CA PRO A 12 -5.77 -4.45 -2.40
C PRO A 12 -5.70 -5.22 -1.08
N GLN A 13 -6.63 -6.15 -0.91
CA GLN A 13 -6.71 -6.94 0.32
C GLN A 13 -5.43 -7.76 0.50
N ALA A 14 -4.98 -7.85 1.75
CA ALA A 14 -3.87 -8.73 2.12
C ALA A 14 -4.34 -10.19 2.16
N ILE A 15 -4.38 -10.85 1.00
CA ILE A 15 -4.76 -12.26 0.89
C ILE A 15 -3.54 -13.13 1.17
N GLY A 16 -3.39 -13.59 2.42
CA GLY A 16 -2.31 -14.49 2.84
C GLY A 16 -1.73 -14.14 4.21
N THR A 17 -0.51 -14.60 4.48
CA THR A 17 0.19 -14.42 5.76
C THR A 17 0.95 -13.08 5.84
N TYR A 18 0.30 -11.98 5.46
CA TYR A 18 0.86 -10.61 5.55
C TYR A 18 -0.21 -9.57 5.90
N SER A 19 0.19 -8.32 6.07
CA SER A 19 -0.70 -7.19 6.36
C SER A 19 -0.40 -6.03 5.41
N GLN A 20 -1.38 -5.18 5.10
CA GLN A 20 -1.15 -4.02 4.21
C GLN A 20 -0.08 -3.08 4.78
N ALA A 21 -0.13 -2.83 6.09
CA ALA A 21 0.98 -2.26 6.84
C ALA A 21 0.96 -2.73 8.30
N VAL A 22 2.09 -2.55 8.99
CA VAL A 22 2.24 -2.80 10.42
C VAL A 22 2.87 -1.56 11.05
N LYS A 23 2.26 -1.06 12.12
CA LYS A 23 2.79 0.06 12.91
C LYS A 23 3.37 -0.43 14.23
N ILE A 24 4.58 0.04 14.54
CA ILE A 24 5.28 -0.22 15.80
C ILE A 24 5.85 1.10 16.32
N GLY A 25 5.28 1.62 17.41
CA GLY A 25 5.59 2.97 17.89
C GLY A 25 5.23 4.02 16.82
N ASN A 26 6.22 4.82 16.42
CA ASN A 26 6.05 5.87 15.40
C ASN A 26 6.48 5.44 13.99
N THR A 27 6.91 4.19 13.81
CA THR A 27 7.34 3.67 12.50
C THR A 27 6.25 2.80 11.89
N ILE A 28 5.96 3.04 10.61
CA ILE A 28 5.02 2.25 9.82
C ILE A 28 5.81 1.52 8.73
N TYR A 29 5.63 0.19 8.68
CA TYR A 29 6.18 -0.65 7.62
C TYR A 29 5.04 -0.99 6.66
N LEU A 30 5.08 -0.42 5.45
CA LEU A 30 4.10 -0.70 4.40
C LEU A 30 4.54 -1.91 3.57
N SER A 31 3.61 -2.83 3.30
CA SER A 31 3.82 -3.89 2.33
C SER A 31 3.88 -3.34 0.91
N GLY A 32 4.58 -4.06 0.03
CA GLY A 32 4.67 -3.72 -1.39
C GLY A 32 3.28 -3.60 -2.02
N GLN A 33 3.05 -2.50 -2.73
CA GLN A 33 1.80 -2.27 -3.44
C GLN A 33 1.99 -2.58 -4.92
N ILE A 34 0.97 -3.22 -5.49
CA ILE A 34 0.93 -3.64 -6.89
C ILE A 34 -0.26 -2.97 -7.60
N PRO A 35 -0.26 -2.90 -8.95
CA PRO A 35 -1.27 -2.17 -9.73
C PRO A 35 -2.66 -2.85 -9.79
N LEU A 36 -3.14 -3.41 -8.68
CA LEU A 36 -4.48 -3.98 -8.57
C LEU A 36 -5.54 -2.94 -8.18
N ILE A 37 -6.75 -3.12 -8.69
CA ILE A 37 -7.96 -2.42 -8.28
C ILE A 37 -8.53 -3.08 -7.01
N PRO A 38 -8.87 -2.38 -5.91
CA PRO A 38 -9.14 -3.03 -4.62
C PRO A 38 -10.48 -3.75 -4.65
N LYS A 39 -11.43 -3.20 -5.41
CA LYS A 39 -12.79 -3.71 -5.56
C LYS A 39 -12.85 -4.99 -6.39
N THR A 40 -12.01 -5.10 -7.43
CA THR A 40 -12.04 -6.25 -8.35
C THR A 40 -10.87 -7.20 -8.12
N MET A 41 -9.81 -6.76 -7.44
CA MET A 41 -8.53 -7.46 -7.28
C MET A 41 -7.87 -7.81 -8.61
N GLU A 42 -8.26 -7.15 -9.70
CA GLU A 42 -7.68 -7.31 -11.04
C GLU A 42 -6.60 -6.28 -11.31
N LEU A 43 -5.67 -6.64 -12.18
CA LEU A 43 -4.66 -5.74 -12.71
C LEU A 43 -5.33 -4.62 -13.51
N ILE A 44 -4.97 -3.36 -13.23
CA ILE A 44 -5.48 -2.24 -14.03
C ILE A 44 -5.05 -2.36 -15.49
N GLU A 45 -5.99 -2.17 -16.41
CA GLU A 45 -5.71 -2.16 -17.84
C GLU A 45 -4.94 -0.91 -18.29
N GLY A 46 -4.08 -1.10 -19.28
CA GLY A 46 -3.37 -0.04 -19.98
C GLY A 46 -1.86 -0.06 -19.74
N ASP A 47 -1.24 1.11 -19.91
CA ASP A 47 0.20 1.25 -19.95
C ASP A 47 0.86 1.30 -18.55
N MET A 48 2.19 1.28 -18.55
CA MET A 48 2.99 1.35 -17.33
C MET A 48 2.68 2.61 -16.50
N LYS A 49 2.35 3.73 -17.14
CA LYS A 49 2.00 4.97 -16.43
C LYS A 49 0.73 4.80 -15.59
N LYS A 50 -0.30 4.17 -16.15
CA LYS A 50 -1.53 3.83 -15.41
C LYS A 50 -1.25 2.87 -14.26
N GLN A 51 -0.43 1.84 -14.49
CA GLN A 51 -0.01 0.91 -13.44
C GLN A 51 0.76 1.60 -12.31
N ILE A 52 1.73 2.45 -12.62
CA ILE A 52 2.47 3.23 -11.62
C ILE A 52 1.51 4.10 -10.80
N THR A 53 0.60 4.82 -11.47
CA THR A 53 -0.39 5.67 -10.81
C THR A 53 -1.24 4.84 -9.84
N ARG A 54 -1.68 3.66 -10.28
CA ARG A 54 -2.44 2.71 -9.47
C ARG A 54 -1.69 2.22 -8.23
N VAL A 55 -0.40 1.91 -8.36
CA VAL A 55 0.48 1.54 -7.24
C VAL A 55 0.56 2.66 -6.21
N PHE A 56 0.76 3.91 -6.64
CA PHE A 56 0.84 5.05 -5.72
C PHE A 56 -0.51 5.40 -5.08
N MET A 57 -1.63 5.20 -5.77
CA MET A 57 -2.97 5.32 -5.17
C MET A 57 -3.15 4.28 -4.04
N ASN A 58 -2.70 3.05 -4.24
CA ASN A 58 -2.75 1.99 -3.24
C ASN A 58 -1.84 2.32 -2.04
N LEU A 59 -0.61 2.78 -2.29
CA LEU A 59 0.30 3.24 -1.23
C LEU A 59 -0.30 4.38 -0.41
N ALA A 60 -0.90 5.36 -1.08
CA ALA A 60 -1.53 6.50 -0.42
C ALA A 60 -2.71 6.07 0.46
N ALA A 61 -3.53 5.13 0.00
CA ALA A 61 -4.63 4.58 0.79
C ALA A 61 -4.15 3.89 2.07
N VAL A 62 -3.10 3.05 2.00
CA VAL A 62 -2.52 2.38 3.17
C VAL A 62 -1.83 3.38 4.11
N ALA A 63 -1.10 4.36 3.57
CA ALA A 63 -0.47 5.42 4.36
C ALA A 63 -1.51 6.24 5.13
N LYS A 64 -2.62 6.61 4.47
CA LYS A 64 -3.75 7.32 5.09
C LYS A 64 -4.40 6.48 6.19
N ALA A 65 -4.64 5.19 5.95
CA ALA A 65 -5.18 4.28 6.96
C ALA A 65 -4.24 4.10 8.17
N SER A 66 -2.94 4.33 7.97
CA SER A 66 -1.93 4.31 9.04
C SER A 66 -1.84 5.63 9.83
N GLY A 67 -2.61 6.66 9.46
CA GLY A 67 -2.58 7.99 10.06
C GLY A 67 -1.55 8.95 9.47
N GLY A 68 -1.01 8.67 8.28
CA GLY A 68 -0.02 9.50 7.60
C GLY A 68 -0.33 9.74 6.12
N THR A 69 0.68 10.18 5.38
CA THR A 69 0.62 10.50 3.96
C THR A 69 1.88 10.02 3.25
N LEU A 70 1.92 10.11 1.91
CA LEU A 70 3.13 9.80 1.16
C LEU A 70 4.29 10.78 1.48
N SER A 71 3.98 11.97 1.98
CA SER A 71 5.00 12.96 2.40
C SER A 71 5.78 12.54 3.64
N ASP A 72 5.26 11.59 4.43
CA ASP A 72 5.91 11.08 5.64
C ASP A 72 6.92 9.94 5.35
N ILE A 73 7.08 9.55 4.07
CA ILE A 73 7.96 8.44 3.68
C ILE A 73 9.42 8.86 3.79
N SER A 74 10.15 8.21 4.71
CA SER A 74 11.60 8.35 4.83
C SER A 74 12.38 7.45 3.86
N LYS A 75 11.80 6.32 3.44
CA LYS A 75 12.43 5.35 2.53
C LYS A 75 11.38 4.65 1.66
N LEU A 76 11.61 4.63 0.35
CA LEU A 76 10.82 3.89 -0.63
C LEU A 76 11.71 2.91 -1.41
N ASN A 77 11.19 1.71 -1.72
CA ASN A 77 11.80 0.76 -2.66
C ASN A 77 10.87 0.62 -3.86
N ILE A 78 11.42 0.72 -5.07
CA ILE A 78 10.68 0.52 -6.32
C ILE A 78 11.33 -0.63 -7.06
N TYR A 79 10.54 -1.65 -7.38
CA TYR A 79 10.94 -2.79 -8.21
C TYR A 79 10.22 -2.67 -9.55
N LEU A 80 10.98 -2.80 -10.65
CA LEU A 80 10.48 -2.72 -12.01
C LEU A 80 10.78 -4.03 -12.74
N THR A 81 9.96 -4.35 -13.73
CA THR A 81 10.13 -5.47 -14.67
C THR A 81 10.33 -4.96 -16.07
#